data_AF-A0A3L3DHU7-F1
#
_entry.id   AF-A0A3L3DHU7-F1
#
_cell.length_a   1.000
_cell.length_b   1.000
_cell.length_c   1.000
_cell.angle_alpha   90.00
_cell.angle_beta   90.00
_cell.angle_gamma   90.00
#
_symmetry.space_group_name_H-M   'P 1'
#
loop_
_entity.id
_entity.type
_entity.pdbx_description
1 polymer ?
#
loop_
_entity_poly.entity_id
_entity_poly.type
_entity_poly.pdbx_seq_one_letter_code
_entity_poly.pdbx_strand_id
1 'polypeptide(L)'
;MNKNMVVDKLVNGLNSLLENGYIDPNSVDDEADALEYLGELLVQDETCCLSFCKKILYTLTSRDGVIKGAALDFLLLSDDWQDAFDYLMNNSEMLSVQELKIAFFYFCCAKNETAPYPVPDGLFKKLRSQYKIIKNDSDLNSDVRFYGLHEIYDEFINSYQLND
;
A
#
# COMPACT_ATOMS: atom_id res chain seq x y z
N MET A 1 -28.97 -1.13 9.52
CA MET A 1 -28.87 -0.87 8.08
C MET A 1 -28.69 -2.21 7.39
N ASN A 2 -29.32 -2.46 6.24
CA ASN A 2 -29.21 -3.74 5.53
C ASN A 2 -27.78 -3.90 4.98
N LYS A 3 -27.15 -5.08 5.10
CA LYS A 3 -25.76 -5.34 4.65
C LYS A 3 -25.54 -4.86 3.21
N ASN A 4 -26.49 -5.14 2.30
CA ASN A 4 -26.39 -4.71 0.90
C ASN A 4 -26.35 -3.18 0.75
N MET A 5 -27.12 -2.45 1.56
CA MET A 5 -27.12 -0.98 1.53
C MET A 5 -25.80 -0.39 2.05
N VAL A 6 -25.11 -1.08 2.95
CA VAL A 6 -23.79 -0.66 3.45
C VAL A 6 -22.75 -0.86 2.36
N VAL A 7 -22.69 -2.07 1.76
CA VAL A 7 -21.76 -2.37 0.66
C VAL A 7 -21.96 -1.40 -0.50
N ASP A 8 -23.20 -1.15 -0.93
CA ASP A 8 -23.49 -0.20 -2.02
C ASP A 8 -22.96 1.21 -1.72
N LYS A 9 -23.10 1.69 -0.47
CA LYS A 9 -22.56 2.99 -0.05
C LYS A 9 -21.03 3.01 -0.16
N LEU A 10 -20.36 1.97 0.34
CA LEU A 10 -18.90 1.88 0.34
C LEU A 10 -18.34 1.85 -1.09
N VAL A 11 -18.93 1.00 -1.94
CA VAL A 11 -18.57 0.87 -3.36
C VAL A 11 -18.77 2.20 -4.11
N ASN A 12 -19.88 2.90 -3.87
CA ASN A 12 -20.12 4.20 -4.50
C ASN A 12 -19.10 5.25 -4.07
N GLY A 13 -18.75 5.29 -2.78
CA GLY A 13 -17.70 6.17 -2.26
C GLY A 13 -16.35 5.88 -2.91
N LEU A 14 -15.91 4.63 -2.92
CA LEU A 14 -14.62 4.23 -3.52
C LEU A 14 -14.57 4.45 -5.04
N ASN A 15 -15.68 4.29 -5.76
CA ASN A 15 -15.74 4.69 -7.17
C ASN A 15 -15.58 6.22 -7.33
N SER A 16 -16.23 7.01 -6.48
CA SER A 16 -16.04 8.47 -6.48
C SER A 16 -14.59 8.85 -6.18
N LEU A 17 -13.90 8.15 -5.28
CA LEU A 17 -12.48 8.37 -5.03
C LEU A 17 -11.66 8.17 -6.32
N LEU A 18 -11.90 7.06 -7.04
CA LEU A 18 -11.17 6.75 -8.28
C LEU A 18 -11.47 7.73 -9.41
N GLU A 19 -12.70 8.24 -9.50
CA GLU A 19 -13.14 9.12 -10.59
C GLU A 19 -12.87 10.61 -10.32
N ASN A 20 -13.09 11.03 -9.07
CA ASN A 20 -13.15 12.44 -8.67
C ASN A 20 -12.09 12.84 -7.64
N GLY A 21 -11.37 11.87 -7.04
CA GLY A 21 -10.35 12.12 -6.03
C GLY A 21 -10.88 12.30 -4.60
N TYR A 22 -12.17 12.05 -4.35
CA TYR A 22 -12.79 12.18 -3.02
C TYR A 22 -13.91 11.16 -2.82
N ILE A 23 -14.16 10.81 -1.55
CA ILE A 23 -15.30 9.96 -1.16
C ILE A 23 -16.61 10.78 -1.11
N ASP A 24 -16.57 11.93 -0.45
CA ASP A 24 -17.69 12.89 -0.34
C ASP A 24 -17.14 14.30 -0.61
N PRO A 25 -17.70 15.05 -1.57
CA PRO A 25 -17.21 16.40 -1.89
C PRO A 25 -17.36 17.41 -0.73
N ASN A 26 -18.12 17.07 0.31
CA ASN A 26 -18.27 17.88 1.51
C ASN A 26 -17.41 17.40 2.68
N SER A 27 -16.62 16.33 2.49
CA SER A 27 -15.69 15.88 3.52
C SER A 27 -14.59 16.91 3.74
N VAL A 28 -14.09 16.95 4.96
CA VAL A 28 -12.93 17.75 5.34
C VAL A 28 -11.65 16.92 5.36
N ASP A 29 -11.77 15.58 5.27
CA ASP A 29 -10.66 14.63 5.35
C ASP A 29 -10.94 13.41 4.45
N ASP A 30 -10.69 13.60 3.15
CA ASP A 30 -10.93 12.57 2.13
C ASP A 30 -10.05 11.32 2.33
N GLU A 31 -8.87 11.47 2.92
CA GLU A 31 -7.95 10.37 3.15
C GLU A 31 -8.43 9.47 4.28
N ALA A 32 -8.88 10.05 5.40
CA ALA A 32 -9.49 9.29 6.49
C ALA A 32 -10.75 8.56 6.04
N ASP A 33 -11.62 9.23 5.27
CA ASP A 33 -12.82 8.62 4.72
C ASP A 33 -12.48 7.46 3.77
N ALA A 34 -11.49 7.62 2.90
CA ALA A 34 -11.07 6.57 1.98
C ALA A 34 -10.58 5.32 2.73
N LEU A 35 -9.80 5.50 3.81
CA LEU A 35 -9.33 4.41 4.65
C LEU A 35 -10.47 3.72 5.40
N GLU A 36 -11.40 4.49 5.96
CA GLU A 36 -12.59 3.95 6.62
C GLU A 36 -13.41 3.12 5.63
N TYR A 37 -13.65 3.64 4.42
CA TYR A 37 -14.47 2.97 3.43
C TYR A 37 -13.81 1.68 2.92
N LEU A 38 -12.51 1.71 2.65
CA LEU A 38 -11.79 0.52 2.21
C LEU A 38 -11.71 -0.53 3.32
N GLY A 39 -11.44 -0.12 4.56
CA GLY A 39 -11.38 -1.01 5.72
C GLY A 39 -12.73 -1.64 6.07
N GLU A 40 -13.81 -0.87 6.04
CA GLU A 40 -15.16 -1.42 6.24
C GLU A 40 -15.54 -2.36 5.08
N LEU A 41 -15.17 -2.04 3.83
CA LEU A 41 -15.46 -2.92 2.70
C LEU A 41 -14.73 -4.27 2.84
N LEU A 42 -13.49 -4.28 3.35
CA LEU A 42 -12.76 -5.51 3.64
C LEU A 42 -13.54 -6.45 4.59
N VAL A 43 -14.17 -5.88 5.62
CA VAL A 43 -14.97 -6.64 6.60
C VAL A 43 -16.30 -7.14 5.99
N GLN A 44 -16.92 -6.34 5.13
CA GLN A 44 -18.25 -6.66 4.59
C GLN A 44 -18.20 -7.59 3.36
N ASP A 45 -17.23 -7.37 2.47
CA ASP A 45 -17.03 -8.06 1.20
C ASP A 45 -15.55 -7.97 0.77
N GLU A 46 -14.74 -8.90 1.30
CA GLU A 46 -13.30 -8.99 1.04
C GLU A 46 -12.97 -9.05 -0.46
N THR A 47 -13.68 -9.88 -1.23
CA THR A 47 -13.44 -10.00 -2.68
C THR A 47 -13.65 -8.67 -3.40
N CYS A 48 -14.71 -7.93 -3.05
CA CYS A 48 -14.94 -6.59 -3.59
C CYS A 48 -13.83 -5.62 -3.15
N CYS A 49 -13.43 -5.65 -1.88
CA CYS A 49 -12.35 -4.83 -1.35
C CYS A 49 -11.04 -5.04 -2.11
N LEU A 50 -10.59 -6.28 -2.26
CA LEU A 50 -9.33 -6.60 -2.96
C LEU A 50 -9.37 -6.15 -4.44
N SER A 51 -10.53 -6.22 -5.09
CA SER A 51 -10.73 -5.62 -6.41
C SER A 51 -10.50 -4.10 -6.41
N PHE A 52 -10.99 -3.39 -5.39
CA PHE A 52 -10.72 -1.96 -5.22
C PHE A 52 -9.26 -1.68 -4.86
N CYS A 53 -8.61 -2.49 -4.03
CA CYS A 53 -7.19 -2.35 -3.73
C CYS A 53 -6.35 -2.35 -5.02
N LYS A 54 -6.62 -3.28 -5.94
CA LYS A 54 -5.96 -3.32 -7.26
C LYS A 54 -6.23 -2.02 -8.05
N LYS A 55 -7.50 -1.59 -8.15
CA LYS A 55 -7.85 -0.34 -8.86
C LYS A 55 -7.14 0.88 -8.28
N ILE A 56 -7.12 1.02 -6.95
CA ILE A 56 -6.47 2.10 -6.22
C ILE A 56 -4.98 2.15 -6.57
N LEU A 57 -4.28 1.01 -6.49
CA LEU A 57 -2.84 0.94 -6.78
C LEU A 57 -2.49 1.40 -8.21
N TYR A 58 -3.29 1.01 -9.19
CA TYR A 58 -3.02 1.29 -10.61
C TYR A 58 -3.63 2.60 -11.13
N THR A 59 -4.58 3.20 -10.41
CA THR A 59 -5.28 4.42 -10.85
C THR A 59 -4.79 5.67 -10.13
N LEU A 60 -4.53 5.57 -8.81
CA LEU A 60 -4.13 6.71 -7.99
C LEU A 60 -2.63 6.97 -8.06
N THR A 61 -2.25 8.22 -7.77
CA THR A 61 -0.88 8.70 -7.90
C THR A 61 -0.10 8.54 -6.59
N SER A 62 1.22 8.78 -6.62
CA SER A 62 2.06 8.69 -5.41
C SER A 62 1.73 9.74 -4.34
N ARG A 63 0.95 10.78 -4.67
CA ARG A 63 0.44 11.76 -3.70
C ARG A 63 -0.63 11.16 -2.79
N ASP A 64 -1.30 10.10 -3.23
CA ASP A 64 -2.34 9.38 -2.50
C ASP A 64 -1.73 8.27 -1.63
N GLY A 65 -0.56 8.54 -1.05
CA GLY A 65 0.35 7.53 -0.52
C GLY A 65 -0.25 6.67 0.59
N VAL A 66 -1.09 7.22 1.47
CA VAL A 66 -1.64 6.46 2.60
C VAL A 66 -2.66 5.42 2.14
N ILE A 67 -3.63 5.81 1.30
CA ILE A 67 -4.62 4.86 0.78
C ILE A 67 -3.99 3.81 -0.13
N LYS A 68 -2.96 4.17 -0.91
CA LYS A 68 -2.17 3.19 -1.68
C LYS A 68 -1.40 2.24 -0.77
N GLY A 69 -0.81 2.74 0.31
CA GLY A 69 -0.17 1.92 1.34
C GLY A 69 -1.13 0.90 1.95
N ALA A 70 -2.33 1.32 2.34
CA ALA A 70 -3.36 0.44 2.88
C ALA A 70 -3.84 -0.61 1.85
N ALA A 71 -4.10 -0.19 0.60
CA ALA A 71 -4.47 -1.10 -0.47
C ALA A 71 -3.39 -2.17 -0.74
N LEU A 72 -2.11 -1.77 -0.71
CA LEU A 72 -0.99 -2.69 -0.85
C LEU A 72 -0.92 -3.67 0.32
N ASP A 73 -1.07 -3.19 1.56
CA ASP A 73 -1.02 -4.01 2.77
C ASP A 73 -2.10 -5.10 2.75
N PHE A 74 -3.34 -4.73 2.40
CA PHE A 74 -4.44 -5.68 2.28
C PHE A 74 -4.17 -6.75 1.22
N LEU A 75 -3.59 -6.39 0.07
CA LEU A 75 -3.25 -7.37 -0.96
C LEU A 75 -2.12 -8.31 -0.51
N LEU A 76 -1.06 -7.78 0.10
CA LEU A 76 0.06 -8.56 0.61
C LEU A 76 -0.35 -9.61 1.66
N LEU A 77 -1.35 -9.27 2.49
CA LEU A 77 -1.88 -10.14 3.54
C LEU A 77 -3.02 -11.06 3.09
N SER A 78 -3.38 -11.05 1.80
CA SER A 78 -4.46 -11.84 1.23
C SER A 78 -3.95 -12.98 0.33
N ASP A 79 -4.87 -13.79 -0.19
CA ASP A 79 -4.58 -14.78 -1.23
C ASP A 79 -4.15 -14.14 -2.57
N ASP A 80 -4.38 -12.83 -2.76
CA ASP A 80 -3.99 -12.05 -3.94
C ASP A 80 -2.58 -11.43 -3.82
N TRP A 81 -1.72 -11.93 -2.92
CA TRP A 81 -0.36 -11.43 -2.69
C TRP A 81 0.50 -11.37 -3.97
N GLN A 82 0.22 -12.23 -4.97
CA GLN A 82 0.92 -12.21 -6.26
C GLN A 82 0.71 -10.89 -7.00
N ASP A 83 -0.51 -10.35 -6.99
CA ASP A 83 -0.82 -9.06 -7.60
C ASP A 83 -0.06 -7.92 -6.90
N ALA A 84 0.10 -7.98 -5.57
CA ALA A 84 0.91 -7.02 -4.84
C ALA A 84 2.40 -7.09 -5.21
N PHE A 85 2.95 -8.30 -5.34
CA PHE A 85 4.35 -8.49 -5.76
C PHE A 85 4.58 -8.00 -7.20
N ASP A 86 3.66 -8.30 -8.11
CA ASP A 86 3.71 -7.82 -9.48
C ASP A 86 3.60 -6.29 -9.55
N TYR A 87 2.71 -5.69 -8.74
CA TYR A 87 2.61 -4.25 -8.62
C TYR A 87 3.93 -3.63 -8.15
N LEU A 88 4.52 -4.13 -7.06
CA LEU A 88 5.79 -3.65 -6.53
C LEU A 88 6.94 -3.79 -7.53
N MET A 89 6.97 -4.90 -8.28
CA MET A 89 8.00 -5.16 -9.28
C MET A 89 7.90 -4.21 -10.48
N ASN A 90 6.69 -3.96 -10.95
CA ASN A 90 6.42 -3.18 -12.16
C ASN A 90 6.39 -1.67 -11.90
N ASN A 91 6.08 -1.23 -10.68
CA ASN A 91 5.95 0.18 -10.32
C ASN A 91 7.04 0.66 -9.34
N SER A 92 8.11 -0.11 -9.17
CA SER A 92 9.14 0.13 -8.14
C SER A 92 9.69 1.56 -8.10
N GLU A 93 9.81 2.23 -9.25
CA GLU A 93 10.39 3.57 -9.37
C GLU A 93 9.41 4.71 -9.00
N MET A 94 8.12 4.37 -8.83
CA MET A 94 7.05 5.32 -8.54
C MET A 94 6.39 5.09 -7.19
N LEU A 95 6.88 4.12 -6.40
CA LEU A 95 6.34 3.84 -5.07
C LEU A 95 6.50 5.05 -4.16
N SER A 96 5.43 5.40 -3.45
CA SER A 96 5.43 6.40 -2.38
C SER A 96 6.20 5.93 -1.14
N VAL A 97 6.43 6.85 -0.21
CA VAL A 97 7.01 6.55 1.12
C VAL A 97 6.24 5.44 1.83
N GLN A 98 4.92 5.49 1.76
CA GLN A 98 4.04 4.55 2.46
C GLN A 98 4.04 3.17 1.82
N GLU A 99 3.98 3.09 0.50
CA GLU A 99 4.07 1.80 -0.21
C GLU A 99 5.41 1.11 0.05
N LEU A 100 6.52 1.87 0.05
CA LEU A 100 7.83 1.33 0.41
C LEU A 100 7.89 0.84 1.86
N LYS A 101 7.34 1.62 2.80
CA LYS A 101 7.30 1.23 4.20
C LYS A 101 6.55 -0.08 4.38
N ILE A 102 5.37 -0.20 3.78
CA ILE A 102 4.54 -1.42 3.84
C ILE A 102 5.29 -2.60 3.22
N ALA A 103 5.93 -2.42 2.06
CA ALA A 103 6.71 -3.48 1.43
C ALA A 103 7.87 -3.96 2.33
N PHE A 104 8.66 -3.04 2.89
CA PHE A 104 9.76 -3.42 3.80
C PHE A 104 9.25 -4.11 5.06
N PHE A 105 8.20 -3.57 5.69
CA PHE A 105 7.60 -4.14 6.88
C PHE A 105 7.10 -5.57 6.63
N TYR A 106 6.35 -5.78 5.55
CA TYR A 106 5.88 -7.09 5.13
C TYR A 106 7.05 -8.09 5.02
N PHE A 107 8.14 -7.72 4.34
CA PHE A 107 9.27 -8.64 4.17
C PHE A 107 10.04 -8.88 5.49
N CYS A 108 10.13 -7.91 6.40
CA CYS A 108 10.67 -8.14 7.74
C CYS A 108 9.85 -9.19 8.50
N CYS A 109 8.51 -9.12 8.42
CA CYS A 109 7.63 -10.11 9.01
C CYS A 109 7.75 -11.48 8.33
N ALA A 110 7.69 -11.52 7.00
CA ALA A 110 7.69 -12.75 6.20
C ALA A 110 8.94 -13.61 6.42
N LYS A 111 10.08 -13.01 6.80
CA LYS A 111 11.30 -13.76 7.17
C LYS A 111 11.06 -14.79 8.28
N ASN A 112 10.11 -14.53 9.17
CA ASN A 112 9.80 -15.40 10.31
C ASN A 112 8.71 -16.43 9.99
N GLU A 113 8.15 -16.41 8.77
CA GLU A 113 7.16 -17.39 8.34
C GLU A 113 7.82 -18.75 8.09
N THR A 114 7.07 -19.81 8.35
CA THR A 114 7.55 -21.17 8.09
C THR A 114 7.60 -21.50 6.59
N ALA A 115 6.78 -20.82 5.79
CA ALA A 115 6.68 -20.99 4.34
C ALA A 115 6.36 -19.64 3.68
N PRO A 116 7.33 -18.70 3.64
CA PRO A 116 7.11 -17.40 3.02
C PRO A 116 6.87 -17.51 1.52
N TYR A 117 6.09 -16.58 0.98
CA TYR A 117 5.89 -16.50 -0.47
C TYR A 117 7.21 -16.25 -1.22
N PRO A 118 7.37 -16.85 -2.41
CA PRO A 118 8.59 -16.68 -3.20
C PRO A 118 8.72 -15.23 -3.67
N VAL A 119 9.81 -14.59 -3.28
CA VAL A 119 10.14 -13.21 -3.67
C VAL A 119 10.59 -13.19 -5.14
N PRO A 120 9.99 -12.36 -6.01
CA PRO A 120 10.42 -12.22 -7.40
C PRO A 120 11.87 -11.77 -7.52
N ASP A 121 12.58 -12.33 -8.49
CA ASP A 121 13.97 -12.01 -8.77
C ASP A 121 14.15 -10.50 -9.01
N GLY A 122 15.04 -9.89 -8.24
CA GLY A 122 15.37 -8.46 -8.36
C GLY A 122 14.42 -7.50 -7.64
N LEU A 123 13.32 -7.98 -7.03
CA LEU A 123 12.38 -7.13 -6.30
C LEU A 123 13.09 -6.34 -5.17
N PHE A 124 13.86 -7.02 -4.32
CA PHE A 124 14.60 -6.34 -3.24
C PHE A 124 15.59 -5.30 -3.76
N LYS A 125 16.24 -5.55 -4.90
CA LYS A 125 17.13 -4.56 -5.51
C LYS A 125 16.35 -3.31 -5.92
N LYS A 126 15.18 -3.49 -6.55
CA LYS A 126 14.28 -2.41 -6.97
C LYS A 126 13.76 -1.58 -5.80
N LEU A 127 13.26 -2.22 -4.74
CA LEU A 127 12.78 -1.52 -3.53
C LEU A 127 13.89 -0.69 -2.87
N ARG A 128 15.10 -1.24 -2.75
CA ARG A 128 16.25 -0.50 -2.21
C ARG A 128 16.66 0.68 -3.08
N SER A 129 16.66 0.51 -4.41
CA SER A 129 16.95 1.61 -5.33
C SER A 129 15.98 2.77 -5.13
N GLN A 130 14.69 2.48 -5.00
CA GLN A 130 13.68 3.50 -4.76
C GLN A 130 13.86 4.20 -3.41
N TYR A 131 14.16 3.44 -2.34
CA TYR A 131 14.50 4.04 -1.06
C TYR A 131 15.70 4.99 -1.16
N LYS A 132 16.76 4.61 -1.89
CA LYS A 132 17.95 5.47 -2.08
C LYS A 132 17.63 6.79 -2.79
N ILE A 133 16.61 6.82 -3.64
CA ILE A 133 16.08 8.03 -4.28
C ILE A 133 15.30 8.87 -3.25
N ILE A 134 14.29 8.27 -2.61
CA ILE A 134 13.35 8.99 -1.73
C ILE A 134 14.00 9.49 -0.44
N LYS A 135 14.95 8.76 0.14
CA LYS A 135 15.57 9.10 1.44
C LYS A 135 16.30 10.45 1.45
N ASN A 136 16.70 10.94 0.28
CA ASN A 136 17.42 12.20 0.11
C ASN A 136 16.55 13.27 -0.56
N ASP A 137 15.31 12.96 -0.91
CA ASP A 137 14.38 13.91 -1.53
C ASP A 137 13.94 14.93 -0.48
N SER A 138 14.21 16.21 -0.72
CA SER A 138 13.92 17.28 0.24
C SER A 138 12.44 17.44 0.50
N ASP A 139 11.60 17.17 -0.50
CA ASP A 139 10.15 17.36 -0.42
C ASP A 139 9.49 16.22 0.36
N LEU A 140 10.14 15.05 0.41
CA LEU A 140 9.64 13.86 1.11
C LEU A 140 10.34 13.60 2.46
N ASN A 141 11.40 14.34 2.78
CA ASN A 141 12.23 14.06 3.96
C ASN A 141 11.45 14.17 5.30
N SER A 142 10.41 15.03 5.36
CA SER A 142 9.49 15.05 6.51
C SER A 142 8.76 13.72 6.67
N ASP A 143 8.25 13.19 5.56
CA ASP A 143 7.41 12.01 5.51
C ASP A 143 8.23 10.75 5.76
N VAL A 144 9.42 10.67 5.17
CA VAL A 144 10.40 9.60 5.42
C VAL A 144 10.66 9.45 6.93
N ARG A 145 10.87 10.56 7.64
CA ARG A 145 11.05 10.55 9.10
C ARG A 145 9.77 10.26 9.86
N PHE A 146 8.67 10.92 9.49
CA PHE A 146 7.39 10.79 10.19
C PHE A 146 6.87 9.35 10.14
N TYR A 147 7.01 8.70 8.99
CA TYR A 147 6.56 7.33 8.80
C TYR A 147 7.57 6.28 9.26
N GLY A 148 8.78 6.67 9.67
CA GLY A 148 9.81 5.74 10.15
C GLY A 148 10.39 4.86 9.04
N LEU A 149 10.54 5.39 7.83
CA LEU A 149 11.00 4.62 6.67
C LEU A 149 12.48 4.20 6.81
N HIS A 150 13.30 5.01 7.47
CA HIS A 150 14.71 4.67 7.69
C HIS A 150 14.86 3.46 8.62
N GLU A 151 14.13 3.47 9.73
CA GLU A 151 14.16 2.42 10.74
C GLU A 151 13.74 1.07 10.15
N ILE A 152 12.64 1.06 9.38
CA ILE A 152 12.17 -0.19 8.77
C ILE A 152 13.09 -0.65 7.63
N TYR A 153 13.71 0.27 6.90
CA TYR A 153 14.71 -0.07 5.89
C TYR A 153 15.92 -0.76 6.52
N ASP A 154 16.44 -0.21 7.62
CA ASP A 154 17.59 -0.79 8.33
C ASP A 154 17.25 -2.19 8.86
N GLU A 155 16.05 -2.38 9.40
CA GLU A 155 15.55 -3.70 9.81
C GLU A 155 15.48 -4.67 8.63
N PHE A 156 14.99 -4.23 7.48
CA PHE A 156 14.89 -5.03 6.27
C PHE A 156 16.28 -5.47 5.75
N ILE A 157 17.24 -4.55 5.68
CA ILE A 157 18.62 -4.84 5.28
C ILE A 157 19.25 -5.88 6.21
N ASN A 158 19.09 -5.70 7.52
CA ASN A 158 19.60 -6.62 8.53
C ASN A 158 18.91 -7.99 8.45
N SER A 159 17.60 -8.01 8.19
CA SER A 159 16.80 -9.22 8.09
C SER A 159 17.31 -10.12 6.96
N TYR A 160 17.64 -9.56 5.81
CA TYR A 160 18.04 -10.32 4.63
C TYR A 160 19.57 -10.32 4.40
N GLN A 161 20.36 -9.77 5.34
CA GLN A 161 21.82 -9.64 5.23
C GLN A 161 22.25 -9.05 3.88
N LEU A 162 21.51 -8.04 3.41
CA LEU A 162 21.75 -7.44 2.11
C LEU A 162 22.93 -6.49 2.21
N ASN A 163 23.94 -6.67 1.35
CA ASN A 163 25.02 -5.69 1.22
C ASN A 163 24.49 -4.44 0.53
N ASP A 164 24.69 -3.28 1.15
CA ASP A 164 24.18 -2.02 0.65
C ASP A 164 25.18 -1.20 -0.18
#